data_AF-A0A8T6RQB4-F1
#
_entry.id   AF-A0A8T6RQB4-F1
#
_cell.length_a   1.000
_cell.length_b   1.000
_cell.length_c   1.000
_cell.angle_alpha   90.00
_cell.angle_beta   90.00
_cell.angle_gamma   90.00
#
_symmetry.space_group_name_H-M   'P 1'
#
loop_
_entity.id
_entity.type
_entity.pdbx_description
1 polymer ?
#
loop_
_entity_poly.entity_id
_entity_poly.type
_entity_poly.pdbx_seq_one_letter_code
_entity_poly.pdbx_strand_id
1 'polypeptide(L)'
;MQNKKLNIDIYVPINECGCMYDKFMERIFNILMDYMKYINFETKDINSEEAKELGLRGNCVVVEGNKIFTNSFELKNQLPKILKEKKIL
;
A
#
# COMPACT_ATOMS: atom_id res chain seq x y z
N MET A 1 23.01 -8.17 -8.47
CA MET A 1 22.13 -7.02 -8.75
C MET A 1 21.01 -7.06 -7.72
N GLN A 2 20.93 -6.08 -6.81
CA GLN A 2 19.79 -6.01 -5.89
C GLN A 2 18.54 -5.70 -6.70
N ASN A 3 17.58 -6.63 -6.76
CA ASN A 3 16.25 -6.35 -7.28
C ASN A 3 15.64 -5.27 -6.39
N LYS A 4 15.77 -3.99 -6.79
CA LYS A 4 15.10 -2.87 -6.12
C LYS A 4 13.62 -3.07 -6.31
N LYS A 5 12.95 -3.56 -5.27
CA LYS A 5 11.49 -3.61 -5.21
C LYS A 5 10.97 -2.38 -4.48
N LEU A 6 9.80 -1.92 -4.88
CA LEU A 6 9.09 -0.83 -4.22
C LEU A 6 8.40 -1.36 -2.96
N ASN A 7 8.60 -0.72 -1.82
CA ASN A 7 7.93 -1.10 -0.57
C ASN A 7 6.54 -0.46 -0.48
N ILE A 8 5.54 -1.28 -0.13
CA ILE A 8 4.14 -0.92 -0.03
C ILE A 8 3.58 -1.42 1.29
N ASP A 9 3.23 -0.51 2.18
CA ASP A 9 2.58 -0.85 3.44
C ASP A 9 1.07 -0.60 3.32
N ILE A 10 0.25 -1.59 3.64
CA ILE A 10 -1.21 -1.51 3.60
C ILE A 10 -1.72 -1.43 5.03
N TYR A 11 -2.26 -0.29 5.43
CA TYR A 11 -2.80 -0.08 6.77
C TYR A 11 -4.31 -0.31 6.78
N VAL A 12 -4.75 -1.22 7.65
CA VAL A 12 -6.15 -1.57 7.91
C VAL A 12 -6.33 -1.87 9.40
N PRO A 13 -7.54 -1.86 9.96
CA PRO A 13 -7.74 -2.26 11.35
C PRO A 13 -7.67 -3.80 11.47
N ILE A 14 -6.45 -4.35 11.51
CA ILE A 14 -6.20 -5.81 11.54
C ILE A 14 -6.88 -6.48 12.75
N ASN A 15 -7.04 -5.74 13.84
CA ASN A 15 -7.68 -6.21 15.06
C ASN A 15 -9.22 -6.15 15.02
N GLU A 16 -9.82 -5.63 13.95
CA GLU A 16 -11.27 -5.62 13.73
C GLU A 16 -11.72 -6.77 12.82
N CYS A 17 -13.04 -6.91 12.63
CA CYS A 17 -13.57 -7.87 11.66
C CYS A 17 -13.01 -7.58 10.26
N GLY A 18 -12.48 -8.62 9.60
CA GLY A 18 -12.02 -8.54 8.20
C GLY A 18 -13.07 -7.95 7.25
N CYS A 19 -14.35 -8.16 7.54
CA CYS A 19 -15.49 -7.60 6.82
C CYS A 19 -15.51 -6.05 6.75
N MET A 20 -14.78 -5.37 7.63
CA MET A 20 -14.68 -3.91 7.64
C MET A 20 -13.71 -3.37 6.58
N TYR A 21 -12.78 -4.20 6.10
CA TYR A 21 -11.72 -3.79 5.19
C TYR A 21 -11.50 -4.73 4.00
N ASP A 22 -12.27 -5.80 3.87
CA ASP A 22 -12.21 -6.78 2.77
C ASP A 22 -12.31 -6.13 1.38
N LYS A 23 -13.33 -5.29 1.14
CA LYS A 23 -13.55 -4.58 -0.11
C LYS A 23 -12.43 -3.61 -0.43
N PHE A 24 -11.78 -3.05 0.60
CA PHE A 24 -10.61 -2.22 0.40
C PHE A 24 -9.44 -3.08 -0.06
N MET A 25 -9.15 -4.16 0.67
CA MET A 25 -8.07 -5.10 0.34
C MET A 25 -8.23 -5.71 -1.05
N GLU A 26 -9.43 -6.13 -1.44
CA GLU A 26 -9.71 -6.64 -2.78
C GLU A 26 -9.33 -5.65 -3.88
N ARG A 27 -9.69 -4.37 -3.71
CA ARG A 27 -9.33 -3.32 -4.68
C ARG A 27 -7.83 -3.07 -4.72
N ILE A 28 -7.17 -3.05 -3.57
CA ILE A 28 -5.71 -2.86 -3.50
C ILE A 28 -5.01 -4.05 -4.15
N PHE A 29 -5.36 -5.29 -3.80
CA PHE A 29 -4.74 -6.47 -4.36
C PHE A 29 -4.94 -6.61 -5.86
N ASN A 30 -6.13 -6.28 -6.38
CA ASN A 30 -6.36 -6.24 -7.83
C ASN A 30 -5.39 -5.31 -8.57
N ILE A 31 -4.92 -4.23 -7.92
CA ILE A 31 -3.91 -3.34 -8.48
C ILE A 31 -2.50 -3.92 -8.29
N LEU A 32 -2.19 -4.40 -7.08
CA LEU A 32 -0.85 -4.88 -6.74
C LEU A 32 -0.46 -6.16 -7.48
N MET A 33 -1.43 -7.01 -7.85
CA MET A 33 -1.22 -8.25 -8.59
C MET A 33 -0.44 -8.04 -9.89
N ASP A 34 -0.71 -6.96 -10.63
CA ASP A 34 -0.02 -6.63 -11.88
C ASP A 34 1.47 -6.30 -11.66
N TYR A 35 1.86 -5.97 -10.42
CA TYR A 35 3.19 -5.48 -10.07
C TYR A 35 3.94 -6.36 -9.05
N MET A 36 3.44 -7.56 -8.73
CA MET A 36 4.01 -8.47 -7.70
C MET A 36 5.52 -8.74 -7.84
N LYS A 37 6.05 -8.71 -9.07
CA LYS A 37 7.50 -8.90 -9.33
C LYS A 37 8.34 -7.68 -8.92
N TYR A 38 7.73 -6.51 -8.87
CA TYR A 38 8.37 -5.21 -8.70
C TYR A 38 8.15 -4.60 -7.31
N ILE A 39 7.30 -5.21 -6.49
CA ILE A 39 6.91 -4.68 -5.18
C ILE A 39 7.21 -5.70 -4.06
N ASN A 40 7.41 -5.18 -2.86
CA ASN A 40 7.22 -5.88 -1.61
C ASN A 40 6.05 -5.21 -0.90
N PHE A 41 5.14 -5.99 -0.35
CA PHE A 41 4.05 -5.42 0.43
C PHE A 41 3.89 -6.11 1.78
N GLU A 42 3.44 -5.35 2.75
CA GLU A 42 3.08 -5.81 4.09
C GLU A 42 1.72 -5.23 4.48
N THR A 43 0.96 -5.95 5.29
CA THR A 43 -0.28 -5.42 5.89
C THR A 43 0.00 -5.10 7.35
N LYS A 44 -0.29 -3.86 7.75
CA LYS A 44 -0.01 -3.30 9.08
C LYS A 44 -1.29 -2.80 9.74
N ASP A 45 -1.29 -2.72 11.07
CA ASP A 45 -2.45 -2.19 11.80
C ASP A 45 -2.47 -0.66 11.74
N ILE A 46 -3.61 -0.10 11.31
CA ILE A 46 -3.87 1.36 11.31
C ILE A 46 -3.81 1.95 12.73
N ASN A 47 -3.97 1.14 13.78
CA ASN A 47 -3.90 1.59 15.17
C ASN A 47 -2.48 1.54 15.77
N SER A 48 -1.48 1.08 15.00
CA SER A 48 -0.08 1.01 15.43
C SER A 48 0.52 2.38 15.74
N GLU A 49 1.62 2.40 16.50
CA GLU A 49 2.37 3.62 16.79
C GLU A 49 2.93 4.26 15.52
N GLU A 50 3.50 3.45 14.62
CA GLU A 50 3.98 3.88 13.30
C GLU A 50 2.88 4.61 12.49
N ALA A 51 1.66 4.06 12.46
CA ALA A 51 0.54 4.69 11.77
C ALA A 51 0.16 6.06 12.37
N LYS A 52 0.29 6.21 13.70
CA LYS A 52 0.04 7.48 14.40
C LYS A 52 1.13 8.51 14.10
N GLU A 53 2.40 8.09 14.09
CA GLU A 53 3.53 8.95 13.73
C GLU A 53 3.41 9.47 12.30
N LEU A 54 2.94 8.62 11.38
CA LEU A 54 2.64 8.98 9.98
C LEU A 54 1.33 9.77 9.81
N GLY A 55 0.55 9.97 10.88
CA GLY A 55 -0.71 10.70 10.86
C GLY A 55 -1.81 10.04 10.03
N LEU A 56 -1.76 8.70 9.86
CA LEU A 56 -2.69 7.94 9.03
C LEU A 56 -4.10 7.94 9.65
N ARG A 57 -5.13 7.96 8.79
CA ARG A 57 -6.53 7.90 9.19
C ARG A 57 -7.30 6.96 8.28
N GLY A 58 -7.83 5.89 8.88
CA GLY A 58 -8.59 4.86 8.15
C GLY A 58 -7.73 4.04 7.19
N ASN A 59 -8.39 3.20 6.38
CA ASN A 59 -7.71 2.29 5.47
C ASN A 59 -6.89 3.06 4.42
N CYS A 60 -5.60 2.76 4.32
CA CYS A 60 -4.71 3.44 3.38
C CYS A 60 -3.53 2.57 2.95
N VAL A 61 -2.82 3.02 1.91
CA VAL A 61 -1.60 2.41 1.40
C VAL A 61 -0.49 3.44 1.49
N VAL A 62 0.65 3.09 2.07
CA VAL A 62 1.84 3.92 2.15
C VAL A 62 2.91 3.32 1.24
N VAL A 63 3.35 4.09 0.25
CA VAL A 63 4.42 3.71 -0.67
C VAL A 63 5.72 4.37 -0.22
N GLU A 64 6.76 3.56 -0.03
CA GLU A 64 8.11 3.99 0.39
C GLU A 64 8.11 4.83 1.68
N GLY A 65 7.19 4.51 2.61
CA GLY A 65 7.12 5.11 3.94
C GLY A 65 6.60 6.55 4.01
N ASN A 66 6.23 7.19 2.89
CA ASN A 66 5.73 8.58 2.92
C ASN A 66 4.61 8.92 1.92
N LYS A 67 4.46 8.20 0.81
CA LYS A 67 3.41 8.48 -0.18
C LYS A 67 2.12 7.75 0.23
N ILE A 68 1.18 8.49 0.81
CA ILE A 68 -0.07 7.94 1.35
C ILE A 68 -1.17 7.99 0.29
N PHE A 69 -1.86 6.86 0.11
CA PHE A 69 -3.02 6.70 -0.77
C PHE A 69 -4.20 6.16 0.03
N THR A 70 -5.26 6.96 0.16
CA THR A 70 -6.53 6.53 0.78
C THR A 70 -7.53 6.04 -0.27
N ASN A 71 -7.23 6.23 -1.56
CA ASN A 71 -8.09 5.88 -2.68
C ASN A 71 -7.38 4.92 -3.65
N SER A 72 -7.99 3.76 -3.88
CA SER A 72 -7.51 2.76 -4.85
C SER A 72 -7.35 3.29 -6.28
N PHE A 73 -8.19 4.23 -6.73
CA PHE A 73 -8.08 4.82 -8.07
C PHE A 73 -6.80 5.66 -8.22
N GLU A 74 -6.45 6.41 -7.18
CA GLU A 74 -5.23 7.20 -7.15
C GLU A 74 -4.00 6.29 -7.16
N LEU A 75 -4.00 5.25 -6.32
CA LEU A 75 -2.94 4.25 -6.31
C LEU A 75 -2.75 3.61 -7.70
N LYS A 76 -3.83 3.19 -8.36
CA LYS A 76 -3.79 2.58 -9.70
C LYS A 76 -3.10 3.49 -10.73
N ASN A 77 -3.34 4.80 -10.65
CA ASN A 77 -2.78 5.76 -11.60
C ASN A 77 -1.33 6.16 -11.26
N GLN A 78 -0.97 6.18 -9.99
CA GLN A 78 0.33 6.66 -9.51
C GLN A 78 1.38 5.56 -9.39
N LEU A 79 1.00 4.35 -9.00
CA LEU A 79 1.90 3.21 -8.84
C LEU A 79 2.78 2.94 -10.08
N PRO A 80 2.25 2.83 -11.33
CA PRO A 80 3.11 2.63 -12.50
C PRO A 80 4.05 3.80 -12.78
N LYS A 81 3.67 5.03 -12.41
CA LYS A 81 4.55 6.21 -12.56
C LYS A 81 5.70 6.14 -11.58
N ILE A 82 5.42 5.81 -10.32
CA ILE A 82 6.43 5.66 -9.26
C ILE A 82 7.43 4.56 -9.62
N LEU A 83 6.95 3.42 -10.13
CA LEU A 83 7.80 2.32 -10.56
C LEU A 83 8.75 2.72 -11.71
N LYS A 84 8.26 3.48 -12.69
CA LYS A 84 9.05 4.02 -13.81
C LYS A 84 10.08 5.06 -13.35
N GLU A 85 9.67 6.00 -12.49
CA GLU A 85 10.56 7.02 -11.91
C GLU A 85 11.74 6.39 -11.17
N LYS A 86 11.49 5.27 -10.48
CA LYS A 86 12.51 4.52 -9.73
C LYS A 86 13.30 3.51 -10.58
N LYS A 87 13.02 3.41 -11.89
CA LYS A 87 13.64 2.45 -12.82
C LYS A 87 13.50 0.99 -12.35
N ILE A 88 12.37 0.68 -11.72
CA ILE A 88 12.01 -0.68 -11.28
C ILE A 88 11.19 -1.37 -12.39
N LEU A 89 10.31 -0.59 -13.05
CA LEU A 89 9.53 -0.93 -14.23
C LEU A 89 10.00 -0.07 -15.41
#